data_AF-A0A4R3HY15-F1
#
_entry.id   AF-A0A4R3HY15-F1
#
_cell.length_a   1.000
_cell.length_b   1.000
_cell.length_c   1.000
_cell.angle_alpha   90.00
_cell.angle_beta   90.00
_cell.angle_gamma   90.00
#
_symmetry.space_group_name_H-M   'P 1'
#
loop_
_entity.id
_entity.type
_entity.pdbx_description
1 polymer ?
#
loop_
_entity_poly.entity_id
_entity_poly.type
_entity_poly.pdbx_seq_one_letter_code
_entity_poly.pdbx_strand_id
1 'polypeptide(L)'
;MIDQSQNEIAKAFLEQSRSAAQQAYGAWEMVMKSQKAMLDSMRSTGAPFALAADQYDKLIDYQSQQYRGALEYIDKMISDFQQQLNKR
;
A
#
# COMPACT_ATOMS: atom_id res chain seq x y z
N MET A 1 11.23 33.10 -11.98
CA MET A 1 9.83 32.63 -11.87
C MET A 1 9.69 31.11 -12.03
N ILE A 2 10.71 30.33 -11.63
CA ILE A 2 10.70 28.87 -11.73
C ILE A 2 10.09 28.21 -10.47
N ASP A 3 9.80 28.97 -9.41
CA ASP A 3 9.53 28.38 -8.07
C ASP A 3 8.08 27.98 -7.77
N GLN A 4 7.07 28.83 -8.03
CA GLN A 4 5.71 28.55 -7.55
C GLN A 4 4.98 27.51 -8.41
N SER A 5 5.02 27.66 -9.74
CA SER A 5 4.34 26.73 -10.64
C SER A 5 4.95 25.32 -10.59
N GLN A 6 6.27 25.20 -10.45
CA GLN A 6 6.92 23.89 -10.33
C GLN A 6 6.61 23.22 -8.99
N ASN A 7 6.50 23.99 -7.90
CA ASN A 7 6.06 23.47 -6.61
C ASN A 7 4.59 23.01 -6.62
N GLU A 8 3.70 23.74 -7.29
CA GLU A 8 2.30 23.34 -7.45
C GLU A 8 2.16 22.06 -8.28
N ILE A 9 2.92 21.93 -9.38
CA ILE A 9 2.96 20.72 -10.20
C ILE A 9 3.49 19.52 -9.40
N ALA A 10 4.57 19.71 -8.62
CA ALA A 10 5.12 18.66 -7.77
C ALA A 10 4.12 18.19 -6.70
N LYS A 11 3.38 19.12 -6.06
CA LYS A 11 2.31 18.79 -5.11
C LYS A 11 1.19 18.00 -5.78
N ALA A 12 0.70 18.46 -6.93
CA ALA A 12 -0.36 17.78 -7.67
C ALA A 12 0.06 16.36 -8.10
N PHE A 13 1.30 16.19 -8.58
CA PHE A 13 1.84 14.89 -8.98
C PHE A 13 1.97 13.92 -7.79
N LEU A 14 2.40 14.43 -6.63
CA LEU A 14 2.48 13.66 -5.40
C LEU A 14 1.11 13.19 -4.92
N GLU A 15 0.11 14.08 -4.91
CA GLU A 15 -1.28 13.78 -4.55
C GLU A 15 -1.87 12.71 -5.49
N GLN A 16 -1.66 12.86 -6.79
CA GLN A 16 -2.12 11.90 -7.80
C GLN A 16 -1.46 10.54 -7.62
N SER A 17 -0.14 10.52 -7.39
CA SER A 17 0.61 9.28 -7.16
C SER A 17 0.14 8.57 -5.90
N ARG A 18 -0.13 9.31 -4.81
CA ARG A 18 -0.71 8.77 -3.58
C ARG A 18 -2.07 8.14 -3.83
N SER A 19 -2.96 8.85 -4.51
CA SER A 19 -4.29 8.33 -4.84
C SER A 19 -4.21 7.07 -5.70
N ALA A 20 -3.35 7.05 -6.72
CA ALA A 20 -3.15 5.88 -7.57
C ALA A 20 -2.62 4.67 -6.78
N ALA A 21 -1.65 4.89 -5.88
CA ALA A 21 -1.11 3.85 -5.03
C ALA A 21 -2.15 3.29 -4.04
N GLN A 22 -3.02 4.15 -3.48
CA GLN A 22 -4.13 3.72 -2.63
C GLN A 22 -5.16 2.88 -3.37
N GLN A 23 -5.53 3.30 -4.59
CA GLN A 23 -6.45 2.54 -5.44
C GLN A 23 -5.86 1.18 -5.85
N ALA A 24 -4.58 1.15 -6.26
CA ALA A 24 -3.90 -0.09 -6.61
C ALA A 24 -3.83 -1.06 -5.42
N TYR A 25 -3.58 -0.55 -4.22
CA TYR A 25 -3.61 -1.37 -3.00
C TYR A 25 -5.01 -1.88 -2.69
N GLY A 26 -6.05 -1.05 -2.82
CA GLY A 26 -7.44 -1.50 -2.64
C GLY A 26 -7.83 -2.61 -3.63
N ALA A 27 -7.42 -2.49 -4.89
CA ALA A 27 -7.61 -3.54 -5.89
C ALA A 27 -6.86 -4.83 -5.54
N TRP A 28 -5.59 -4.71 -5.12
CA TRP A 28 -4.80 -5.84 -4.63
C TRP A 28 -5.48 -6.53 -3.45
N GLU A 29 -5.93 -5.78 -2.44
CA GLU A 29 -6.57 -6.32 -1.24
C GLU A 29 -7.85 -7.11 -1.60
N MET A 30 -8.63 -6.61 -2.55
CA MET A 30 -9.83 -7.29 -3.04
C MET A 30 -9.50 -8.63 -3.71
N VAL A 31 -8.45 -8.68 -4.54
CA VAL A 31 -7.99 -9.92 -5.18
C VAL A 31 -7.46 -10.91 -4.15
N MET A 32 -6.72 -10.44 -3.14
CA MET A 32 -6.23 -11.34 -2.09
C MET A 32 -7.36 -11.90 -1.23
N LYS A 33 -8.36 -11.08 -0.88
CA LYS A 33 -9.56 -11.54 -0.16
C LYS A 33 -10.33 -12.61 -0.93
N SER A 34 -10.46 -12.48 -2.26
CA SER A 34 -11.15 -13.49 -3.07
C SER A 34 -10.37 -14.81 -3.15
N GLN A 35 -9.05 -14.75 -3.30
CA GLN A 35 -8.17 -15.92 -3.26
C GLN A 35 -8.17 -16.61 -1.89
N LYS A 36 -8.19 -15.83 -0.80
CA LYS A 36 -8.34 -16.35 0.56
C LYS A 36 -9.66 -17.11 0.70
N ALA A 37 -10.78 -16.52 0.29
CA ALA A 37 -12.09 -17.16 0.38
C ALA A 37 -12.13 -18.49 -0.39
N MET A 38 -11.45 -18.56 -1.55
CA MET A 38 -11.30 -19.81 -2.29
C MET A 38 -10.50 -20.86 -1.50
N LEU A 39 -9.35 -20.49 -0.93
CA LEU A 39 -8.53 -21.41 -0.12
C LEU A 39 -9.28 -21.89 1.13
N ASP A 40 -9.99 -21.00 1.81
CA ASP A 40 -10.80 -21.33 2.98
C ASP A 40 -11.96 -22.28 2.61
N SER A 41 -12.56 -22.14 1.42
CA SER A 41 -13.60 -23.08 0.95
C SER A 41 -13.06 -24.50 0.75
N MET A 42 -11.76 -24.64 0.45
CA MET A 42 -11.08 -25.91 0.27
C MET A 42 -10.44 -26.44 1.56
N ARG A 43 -10.56 -25.71 2.67
CA ARG A 43 -9.88 -26.02 3.93
C ARG A 43 -10.22 -27.40 4.48
N SER A 44 -11.49 -27.81 4.33
CA SER A 44 -11.96 -29.14 4.74
C SER A 44 -11.53 -30.28 3.81
N THR A 45 -10.96 -29.97 2.64
CA THR A 45 -10.50 -30.95 1.65
C THR A 45 -9.23 -31.69 2.09
N GLY A 46 -8.53 -31.18 3.12
CA GLY A 46 -7.46 -31.90 3.79
C GLY A 46 -6.30 -31.01 4.25
N ALA A 47 -5.30 -31.64 4.89
CA ALA A 47 -4.18 -30.96 5.52
C ALA A 47 -3.40 -29.99 4.60
N PRO A 48 -3.14 -30.30 3.30
CA PRO A 48 -2.46 -29.36 2.41
C PRO A 48 -3.21 -28.05 2.20
N PHE A 49 -4.53 -28.09 2.10
CA PHE A 49 -5.35 -26.89 1.88
C PHE A 49 -5.50 -26.05 3.16
N ALA A 50 -5.63 -26.70 4.32
CA ALA A 50 -5.63 -26.00 5.60
C ALA A 50 -4.30 -25.26 5.85
N LEU A 51 -3.16 -25.92 5.58
CA LEU A 51 -1.84 -25.28 5.67
C LEU A 51 -1.71 -24.13 4.66
N ALA A 52 -2.17 -24.33 3.42
CA ALA A 52 -2.12 -23.29 2.40
C ALA A 52 -2.93 -22.05 2.80
N ALA A 53 -4.14 -22.23 3.35
CA ALA A 53 -4.95 -21.13 3.86
C ALA A 53 -4.24 -20.36 4.99
N ASP A 54 -3.62 -21.08 5.94
CA ASP A 54 -2.87 -20.45 7.05
C ASP A 54 -1.63 -19.68 6.59
N GLN A 55 -0.89 -20.21 5.61
CA GLN A 55 0.28 -19.52 5.05
C GLN A 55 -0.13 -18.32 4.22
N TYR A 56 -1.24 -18.43 3.49
CA TYR A 56 -1.79 -17.35 2.69
C TYR A 56 -2.23 -16.17 3.58
N ASP A 57 -2.85 -16.44 4.74
CA ASP A 57 -3.17 -15.41 5.73
C ASP A 57 -1.95 -14.65 6.20
N LYS A 58 -0.87 -15.36 6.56
CA LYS A 58 0.38 -14.73 6.97
C LYS A 58 0.99 -13.88 5.86
N LEU A 59 0.89 -14.33 4.61
CA LEU A 59 1.40 -13.59 3.45
C LEU A 59 0.64 -12.27 3.25
N ILE A 60 -0.70 -12.30 3.31
CA ILE A 60 -1.54 -11.10 3.19
C ILE A 60 -1.22 -10.11 4.31
N ASP A 61 -1.14 -10.60 5.54
CA ASP A 61 -0.83 -9.75 6.70
C ASP A 61 0.55 -9.11 6.59
N TYR A 62 1.56 -9.89 6.20
CA TYR A 62 2.91 -9.37 5.98
C TYR A 62 2.92 -8.27 4.91
N GLN A 63 2.31 -8.51 3.75
CA GLN A 63 2.28 -7.52 2.69
C GLN A 63 1.49 -6.26 3.08
N SER A 64 0.40 -6.43 3.84
CA SER A 64 -0.38 -5.31 4.38
C SER A 64 0.44 -4.45 5.34
N GLN A 65 1.29 -5.07 6.18
CA GLN A 65 2.20 -4.35 7.07
C GLN A 65 3.29 -3.61 6.29
N GLN A 66 3.89 -4.26 5.27
CA GLN A 66 4.90 -3.61 4.41
C GLN A 66 4.32 -2.40 3.68
N TYR A 67 3.09 -2.50 3.19
CA TYR A 67 2.41 -1.38 2.54
C TYR A 67 2.18 -0.19 3.50
N ARG A 68 1.71 -0.45 4.73
CA ARG A 68 1.55 0.59 5.76
C ARG A 68 2.88 1.25 6.09
N GLY A 69 3.94 0.47 6.33
CA GLY A 69 5.26 1.00 6.60
C GLY A 69 5.81 1.85 5.46
N ALA A 70 5.56 1.46 4.21
CA ALA A 70 5.94 2.26 3.04
C ALA A 70 5.19 3.60 2.97
N LEU A 71 3.88 3.61 3.28
CA LEU A 71 3.11 4.86 3.34
C LEU A 71 3.62 5.79 4.44
N GLU A 72 3.87 5.26 5.65
CA GLU A 72 4.41 6.03 6.76
C GLU A 72 5.79 6.63 6.44
N TYR A 73 6.65 5.86 5.77
CA TYR A 73 7.95 6.33 5.30
C TYR A 73 7.82 7.48 4.30
N ILE A 74 6.91 7.35 3.32
CA ILE A 74 6.65 8.39 2.33
C ILE A 74 6.09 9.65 3.00
N ASP A 75 5.13 9.51 3.91
CA ASP A 75 4.56 10.63 4.67
C ASP A 75 5.63 11.40 5.45
N LYS A 76 6.53 10.67 6.11
CA LYS A 76 7.67 11.26 6.82
C LYS A 76 8.59 12.02 5.87
N MET A 77 8.97 11.42 4.73
CA MET A 77 9.82 12.06 3.74
C MET A 77 9.21 13.37 3.21
N ILE A 78 7.90 13.38 2.94
CA ILE A 78 7.18 14.57 2.47
C ILE A 78 7.24 15.66 3.54
N SER A 79 6.94 15.31 4.79
CA SER A 79 7.02 16.24 5.92
C SER A 79 8.42 16.83 6.07
N ASP A 80 9.45 15.99 6.05
CA ASP A 80 10.85 16.43 6.20
C ASP A 80 11.25 17.38 5.06
N PHE A 81 10.84 17.08 3.82
CA PHE A 81 11.09 17.93 2.66
C PHE A 81 10.39 19.30 2.77
N GLN A 82 9.12 19.32 3.20
CA GLN A 82 8.38 20.57 3.42
C GLN A 82 9.02 21.43 4.51
N GLN A 83 9.51 20.82 5.60
CA GLN A 83 10.24 21.55 6.64
C GLN A 83 11.54 22.15 6.12
N GLN A 84 12.26 21.46 5.24
CA GLN A 84 13.49 22.00 4.64
C GLN A 84 13.21 23.17 3.69
N LEU A 85 12.11 23.10 2.92
CA LEU A 85 11.70 24.21 2.04
C LEU A 85 11.31 25.46 2.84
N ASN A 86 10.61 25.32 3.96
CA ASN A 86 10.18 26.45 4.80
C ASN A 86 11.31 27.08 5.64
N LYS A 87 12.48 26.46 5.69
CA LYS A 87 13.68 26.98 6.37
C LYS A 87 14.58 27.83 5.46
N ARG A 88 14.24 27.94 4.17
CA ARG A 88 14.91 28.82 3.18
C ARG A 88 14.13 30.11 3.01
#